data_AF-A0A103YCR4-F1
#
_entry.id   AF-A0A103YCR4-F1
#
_cell.length_a   1.000
_cell.length_b   1.000
_cell.length_c   1.000
_cell.angle_alpha   90.00
_cell.angle_beta   90.00
_cell.angle_gamma   90.00
#
_symmetry.space_group_name_H-M   'P 1'
#
loop_
_entity.id
_entity.type
_entity.pdbx_description
1 polymer ?
#
loop_
_entity_poly.entity_id
_entity_poly.type
_entity_poly.pdbx_seq_one_letter_code
_entity_poly.pdbx_strand_id
1 'polypeptide(L)'
;MITGLLGRCKRGKMNLLRREPLKLVDGGESQRTFVYIKDAIEAVLLMIENPARANGHIFNVSNPDNEVTVRQLAEMMTQVCSLFLC
;
A
#
# COMPACT_ATOMS: atom_id res chain seq x y z
N MET A 1 -7.45 5.65 9.04
CA MET A 1 -6.34 4.85 9.60
C MET A 1 -5.00 5.10 8.87
N ILE A 2 -4.69 6.35 8.49
CA ILE A 2 -3.54 6.71 7.62
C ILE A 2 -2.32 7.23 8.43
N THR A 3 -2.48 7.49 9.72
CA THR A 3 -1.49 8.24 10.52
C THR A 3 -0.36 7.42 11.15
N GLY A 4 -0.26 6.11 10.89
CA GLY A 4 0.74 5.24 11.56
C GLY A 4 2.05 4.97 10.79
N LEU A 5 2.09 5.15 9.47
CA LEU A 5 3.17 4.61 8.62
C LEU A 5 4.09 5.65 7.99
N LEU A 6 3.62 6.89 7.82
CA LEU A 6 4.42 7.93 7.19
C LEU A 6 5.65 8.31 8.03
N GLY A 7 5.72 7.99 9.33
CA GLY A 7 6.89 8.33 10.16
C GLY A 7 8.09 7.39 10.03
N ARG A 8 7.87 6.07 9.84
CA ARG A 8 8.92 5.05 10.11
C ARG A 8 9.50 4.37 8.86
N CYS A 9 8.83 4.42 7.71
CA CYS A 9 9.23 3.67 6.50
C CYS A 9 9.33 4.53 5.22
N LYS A 10 9.78 5.78 5.31
CA LYS A 10 9.79 6.73 4.17
C LYS A 10 10.76 6.40 3.00
N ARG A 11 11.55 5.32 3.06
CA ARG A 11 12.67 5.09 2.11
C ARG A 11 12.61 3.81 1.27
N GLY A 12 11.63 2.93 1.46
CA GLY A 12 11.61 1.61 0.79
C GLY A 12 11.77 1.66 -0.74
N LYS A 13 10.89 2.38 -1.46
CA LYS A 13 10.96 2.52 -2.93
C LYS A 13 12.28 3.17 -3.41
N MET A 14 12.78 4.16 -2.68
CA MET A 14 14.01 4.88 -3.03
C MET A 14 15.23 3.98 -2.91
N ASN A 15 15.26 3.10 -1.90
CA ASN A 15 16.34 2.16 -1.70
C ASN A 15 16.43 1.17 -2.87
N LEU A 16 15.30 0.66 -3.36
CA LEU A 16 15.26 -0.28 -4.48
C LEU A 16 15.85 0.33 -5.77
N LEU A 17 15.49 1.58 -6.08
CA LEU A 17 16.05 2.31 -7.23
C LEU A 17 17.55 2.59 -7.08
N ARG A 18 18.03 2.78 -5.84
CA ARG A 18 19.44 3.01 -5.52
C ARG A 18 20.23 1.72 -5.29
N ARG A 19 19.61 0.54 -5.44
CA ARG A 19 20.19 -0.77 -5.09
C ARG A 19 20.68 -0.85 -3.64
N GLU A 20 20.06 -0.10 -2.75
CA GLU A 20 20.31 -0.15 -1.32
C GLU A 20 19.36 -1.16 -0.65
N PRO A 21 19.77 -1.80 0.46
CA PRO A 21 18.90 -2.72 1.19
C PRO A 21 17.61 -2.06 1.68
N LEU A 22 16.49 -2.78 1.59
CA LEU A 22 15.22 -2.36 2.19
C LEU A 22 15.31 -2.43 3.72
N LYS A 23 14.97 -1.33 4.39
CA LYS A 23 14.98 -1.28 5.87
C LYS A 23 13.66 -1.79 6.43
N LEU A 24 13.70 -2.90 7.14
CA LEU A 24 12.57 -3.46 7.88
C LEU A 24 12.61 -2.98 9.33
N VAL A 25 11.59 -2.23 9.74
CA VAL A 25 11.44 -1.81 11.14
C VAL A 25 10.92 -3.00 11.94
N ASP A 26 11.58 -3.33 13.06
CA ASP A 26 11.21 -4.42 13.96
C ASP A 26 10.99 -5.76 13.24
N GLY A 27 11.85 -6.07 12.26
CA GLY A 27 11.78 -7.29 11.46
C GLY A 27 10.70 -7.27 10.35
N GLY A 28 9.83 -6.27 10.30
CA GLY A 28 8.82 -6.14 9.23
C GLY A 28 7.56 -6.99 9.43
N GLU A 29 7.28 -7.41 10.67
CA GLU A 29 6.14 -8.29 11.02
C GLU A 29 4.78 -7.59 10.99
N SER A 30 4.78 -6.26 10.94
CA SER A 30 3.54 -5.48 10.87
C SER A 30 2.77 -5.78 9.58
N GLN A 31 1.50 -6.19 9.71
CA GLN A 31 0.62 -6.49 8.58
C GLN A 31 -0.09 -5.24 8.04
N ARG A 32 -0.27 -5.18 6.72
CA ARG A 32 -0.97 -4.09 6.03
C ARG A 32 -1.70 -4.62 4.82
N THR A 33 -2.80 -3.95 4.52
CA THR A 33 -3.59 -4.18 3.31
C THR A 33 -3.29 -3.11 2.28
N PHE A 34 -2.99 -3.50 1.05
CA PHE A 34 -2.72 -2.57 -0.05
C PHE A 34 -3.83 -2.64 -1.10
N VAL A 35 -4.40 -1.48 -1.43
CA VAL A 35 -5.38 -1.33 -2.50
C VAL A 35 -4.69 -0.76 -3.74
N TYR A 36 -5.06 -1.27 -4.92
CA TYR A 36 -4.57 -0.70 -6.16
C TYR A 36 -5.23 0.66 -6.41
N ILE A 37 -4.46 1.61 -6.95
CA ILE A 37 -4.93 3.00 -7.05
C ILE A 37 -6.16 3.14 -7.95
N LYS A 38 -6.31 2.30 -8.98
CA LYS A 38 -7.50 2.34 -9.84
C LYS A 38 -8.76 1.95 -9.07
N ASP A 39 -8.71 0.85 -8.31
CA ASP A 39 -9.82 0.39 -7.48
C ASP A 39 -10.22 1.47 -6.45
N ALA A 40 -9.23 2.16 -5.88
CA ALA A 40 -9.50 3.26 -4.95
C ALA A 40 -10.17 4.46 -5.64
N ILE A 41 -9.74 4.81 -6.84
CA ILE A 41 -10.36 5.88 -7.64
C ILE A 41 -11.78 5.51 -8.04
N GLU A 42 -12.03 4.27 -8.46
CA GLU A 42 -13.37 3.78 -8.78
C GLU A 42 -14.31 3.85 -7.58
N ALA A 43 -13.84 3.46 -6.40
CA ALA A 43 -14.61 3.59 -5.17
C ALA A 43 -14.98 5.06 -4.86
N VAL A 44 -14.05 5.99 -5.08
CA VAL A 44 -14.32 7.44 -4.91
C VAL A 44 -15.31 7.95 -5.96
N LEU A 45 -15.17 7.53 -7.22
CA LEU A 45 -16.09 7.92 -8.30
C LEU A 45 -17.52 7.46 -7.98
N LEU A 46 -17.69 6.23 -7.51
CA LEU A 46 -18.99 5.69 -7.07
C LEU A 46 -19.61 6.52 -5.95
N MET A 47 -18.82 7.03 -5.00
CA MET A 47 -19.33 7.91 -3.94
C MET A 47 -19.81 9.25 -4.49
N ILE A 48 -19.06 9.85 -5.43
CA ILE A 48 -19.41 11.11 -6.08
C ILE A 48 -20.71 10.97 -6.89
N GLU A 49 -20.85 9.88 -7.64
CA GLU A 49 -22.02 9.63 -8.49
C GLU A 49 -23.29 9.28 -7.69
N ASN A 50 -23.16 8.93 -6.40
CA ASN A 50 -24.26 8.45 -5.56
C ASN A 50 -24.40 9.23 -4.24
N PRO A 51 -24.61 10.56 -4.28
CA PRO A 51 -24.61 11.40 -3.08
C PRO A 51 -25.68 11.00 -2.06
N ALA A 52 -26.85 10.54 -2.53
CA ALA A 52 -27.93 10.07 -1.64
C ALA A 52 -27.54 8.85 -0.79
N ARG A 53 -26.55 8.06 -1.23
CA ARG A 53 -26.04 6.87 -0.52
C ARG A 53 -24.71 7.12 0.18
N ALA A 54 -23.96 8.13 -0.23
CA ALA A 54 -22.63 8.44 0.29
C ALA A 54 -22.65 9.49 1.40
N ASN A 55 -23.60 10.44 1.38
CA ASN A 55 -23.63 11.55 2.32
C ASN A 55 -23.84 11.06 3.76
N GLY A 56 -23.00 11.55 4.68
CA GLY A 56 -23.07 11.21 6.11
C GLY A 56 -22.43 9.87 6.48
N HIS A 57 -21.85 9.14 5.52
CA HIS A 57 -21.21 7.85 5.76
C HIS A 57 -19.68 7.93 5.77
N ILE A 58 -19.06 7.01 6.51
CA ILE A 58 -17.61 6.81 6.53
C ILE A 58 -17.32 5.46 5.85
N PHE A 59 -16.49 5.46 4.82
CA PHE A 59 -16.15 4.27 4.06
C PHE A 59 -14.66 3.93 4.22
N ASN A 60 -14.36 2.66 4.46
CA ASN A 60 -13.01 2.13 4.33
C ASN A 60 -12.84 1.59 2.92
N VAL A 61 -11.87 2.12 2.17
CA VAL A 61 -11.53 1.64 0.83
C VAL A 61 -10.24 0.83 0.93
N SER A 62 -10.38 -0.50 0.87
CA SER A 62 -9.29 -1.47 1.00
C SER A 62 -9.65 -2.77 0.30
N ASN A 63 -8.64 -3.56 -0.08
CA ASN A 63 -8.84 -4.91 -0.60
C ASN A 63 -8.36 -5.94 0.46
N PRO A 64 -9.25 -6.55 1.26
CA PRO A 64 -8.88 -7.43 2.37
C PRO A 64 -8.05 -8.65 1.94
N ASP A 65 -8.17 -9.09 0.69
CA ASP A 65 -7.43 -10.25 0.16
C ASP A 65 -5.93 -9.96 -0.01
N ASN A 66 -5.52 -8.68 0.02
CA ASN A 66 -4.14 -8.22 -0.16
C ASN A 66 -3.45 -7.86 1.17
N GLU A 67 -3.71 -8.62 2.22
CA GLU A 67 -3.01 -8.47 3.50
C GLU A 67 -1.63 -9.16 3.46
N VAL A 68 -0.59 -8.38 3.71
CA VAL A 68 0.79 -8.86 3.74
C VAL A 68 1.60 -8.18 4.86
N THR A 69 2.63 -8.87 5.34
CA THR A 69 3.65 -8.24 6.21
C THR A 69 4.54 -7.29 5.39
N VAL A 70 5.18 -6.32 6.06
CA VAL A 70 6.16 -5.43 5.42
C VAL A 70 7.34 -6.24 4.84
N ARG A 71 7.72 -7.34 5.48
CA ARG A 71 8.76 -8.25 4.94
C ARG A 71 8.32 -8.89 3.61
N GLN A 72 7.15 -9.50 3.57
CA GLN A 72 6.62 -10.12 2.34
C GLN A 72 6.47 -9.10 1.21
N LEU A 73 6.01 -7.88 1.53
CA LEU A 73 5.96 -6.81 0.55
C LEU A 73 7.35 -6.46 -0.01
N ALA A 74 8.38 -6.37 0.86
CA ALA A 74 9.74 -6.07 0.44
C ALA A 74 10.31 -7.14 -0.51
N GLU A 75 10.03 -8.43 -0.23
CA GLU A 75 10.41 -9.56 -1.08
C GLU A 75 9.72 -9.48 -2.44
N MET A 76 8.40 -9.29 -2.47
CA MET A 76 7.62 -9.14 -3.71
C MET A 76 8.12 -7.97 -4.57
N MET A 77 8.38 -6.81 -3.96
CA MET A 77 8.90 -5.63 -4.66
C MET A 77 10.28 -5.89 -5.28
N THR A 78 11.15 -6.61 -4.56
CA THR A 78 12.49 -6.95 -5.05
C THR A 78 12.42 -7.92 -6.22
N GLN A 79 11.54 -8.92 -6.16
CA GLN A 79 11.30 -9.86 -7.25
C GLN A 79 10.80 -9.15 -8.51
N VAL A 80 9.77 -8.30 -8.37
CA VAL A 80 9.24 -7.52 -9.51
C VAL A 80 10.31 -6.63 -10.11
N CYS A 81 11.09 -5.90 -9.30
CA CYS A 81 12.14 -5.05 -9.86
C CYS A 81 13.27 -5.83 -10.55
N SER A 82 13.63 -7.03 -10.08
CA SER A 82 14.63 -7.87 -10.75
C SER A 82 14.19 -8.31 -12.15
N LEU A 83 12.89 -8.51 -12.37
CA LEU A 83 12.32 -8.85 -13.67
C LEU A 83 12.36 -7.71 -14.69
N PHE A 84 12.41 -6.45 -14.24
CA PHE A 84 12.37 -5.26 -15.10
C PHE A 84 13.74 -4.56 -15.26
N LEU A 85 14.74 -4.90 -14.44
CA LEU A 85 16.06 -4.27 -14.43
C LEU A 85 17.18 -5.20 -14.94
N CYS A 86 16.83 -6.34 -15.54
CA CYS A 86 17.73 -7.25 -16.25
C CYS A 86 17.58 -7.11 -17.77
#